data_AF-A0A542EHG7-F1
#
_entry.id   AF-A0A542EHG7-F1
#
_cell.length_a   1.000
_cell.length_b   1.000
_cell.length_c   1.000
_cell.angle_alpha   90.00
_cell.angle_beta   90.00
_cell.angle_gamma   90.00
#
_symmetry.space_group_name_H-M   'P 1'
#
loop_
_entity.id
_entity.type
_entity.pdbx_description
1 polymer ?
#
loop_
_entity_poly.entity_id
_entity_poly.type
_entity_poly.pdbx_seq_one_letter_code
_entity_poly.pdbx_strand_id
1 'polypeptide(L)'
;MALLQSTLEDGGQPLLPPHPHGDAWQFVMLFGDHQQAVADTASELLSLVIDGYGSIVDDQSAFLARLDHAIAVSAGVQHSVVASAIDGGYQLDDDDVTTALLSNKGQPLRIPPESWDQPVALILVATHYAPYTDTPAPSGELVMLVDPSSEKEYLSALDALGLLTFRELNLA
;
A
#
# COMPACT_ATOMS: atom_id res chain seq x y z
N MET A 1 11.56 17.32 3.24
CA MET A 1 11.85 15.91 3.60
C MET A 1 13.22 15.77 4.29
N ALA A 2 13.29 15.01 5.38
CA ALA A 2 14.55 14.53 5.95
C ALA A 2 14.54 12.99 6.00
N LEU A 3 15.63 12.38 5.53
CA LEU A 3 15.85 10.93 5.60
C LEU A 3 16.85 10.64 6.72
N LEU A 4 16.48 9.74 7.63
CA LEU A 4 17.36 9.21 8.66
C LEU A 4 17.53 7.71 8.47
N GLN A 5 18.77 7.24 8.46
CA GLN A 5 19.03 5.86 8.84
C GLN A 5 18.90 5.81 10.36
N SER A 6 17.80 5.28 10.87
CA SER A 6 17.65 5.17 12.32
C SER A 6 18.55 4.04 12.79
N THR A 7 19.69 4.37 13.41
CA THR A 7 20.27 3.52 14.45
C THR A 7 19.31 3.56 15.62
N LEU A 8 18.25 2.73 15.57
CA LEU A 8 17.45 2.45 16.75
C LEU A 8 18.34 1.64 17.70
N GLU A 9 19.14 2.34 18.50
CA GLU A 9 19.73 1.74 19.69
C GLU A 9 18.59 1.49 20.68
N ASP A 10 18.22 0.21 20.81
CA ASP A 10 17.59 -0.42 21.98
C ASP A 10 16.37 0.33 22.57
N GLY A 11 15.19 0.12 21.96
CA GLY A 11 13.89 0.40 22.60
C GLY A 11 13.51 1.87 22.84
N GLY A 12 14.30 2.83 22.36
CA GLY A 12 14.01 4.26 22.45
C GLY A 12 12.96 4.73 21.42
N GLN A 13 12.18 5.76 21.76
CA GLN A 13 11.35 6.45 20.78
C GLN A 13 12.22 6.97 19.61
N PRO A 14 11.76 6.84 18.36
CA PRO A 14 12.51 7.34 17.21
C PRO A 14 12.78 8.84 17.38
N LEU A 15 14.06 9.22 17.46
CA LEU A 15 14.48 10.62 17.50
C LEU A 15 14.20 11.25 16.14
N LEU A 16 13.07 11.96 16.04
CA LEU A 16 12.75 12.74 14.85
C LEU A 16 13.81 13.85 14.70
N PRO A 17 14.35 14.09 13.49
CA PRO A 17 15.28 15.18 13.29
C PRO A 17 14.53 16.51 13.50
N PRO A 18 15.20 17.57 13.99
CA PRO A 18 14.56 18.88 14.06
C PRO A 18 14.13 19.33 12.66
N HIS A 19 12.91 19.87 12.57
CA HIS A 19 12.44 20.46 11.32
C HIS A 19 13.30 21.69 10.98
N PRO A 20 13.70 21.91 9.71
CA PRO A 20 14.55 23.04 9.32
C PRO A 20 13.97 24.41 9.67
N HIS A 21 12.64 24.52 9.76
CA HIS A 21 11.93 25.75 10.11
C HIS A 21 11.50 25.83 11.59
N GLY A 22 11.84 24.82 12.39
CA GLY A 22 11.47 24.75 13.81
C GLY A 22 10.06 24.24 14.09
N ASP A 23 9.25 24.03 13.04
CA ASP A 23 7.92 23.43 13.14
C ASP A 23 7.93 21.92 13.43
N ALA A 24 6.74 21.34 13.55
CA ALA A 24 6.51 19.91 13.62
C ALA A 24 6.52 19.27 12.23
N TRP A 25 7.15 18.10 12.08
CA TRP A 25 6.94 17.26 10.89
C TRP A 25 5.49 16.78 10.84
N GLN A 26 4.91 16.72 9.64
CA GLN A 26 3.52 16.27 9.44
C GLN A 26 3.40 14.76 9.23
N PHE A 27 4.39 14.13 8.60
CA PHE A 27 4.33 12.71 8.26
C PHE A 27 5.63 11.99 8.62
N VAL A 28 5.49 10.72 9.00
CA VAL A 28 6.61 9.79 9.19
C VAL A 28 6.35 8.47 8.47
N MET A 29 7.41 7.92 7.87
CA MET A 29 7.41 6.61 7.24
C MET A 29 8.59 5.77 7.76
N LEU A 30 8.32 4.54 8.18
CA LEU A 30 9.35 3.53 8.48
C LEU A 30 9.32 2.47 7.38
N PHE A 31 10.48 2.10 6.84
CA PHE A 31 10.58 1.17 5.72
C PHE A 31 11.92 0.45 5.72
N GLY A 32 11.98 -0.70 5.04
CA GLY A 32 13.12 -1.62 5.12
C GLY A 32 13.40 -2.05 6.56
N ASP A 33 14.62 -2.50 6.82
CA ASP A 33 14.94 -3.03 8.15
C ASP A 33 15.05 -1.92 9.21
N HIS A 34 15.55 -0.73 8.84
CA HIS A 34 15.88 0.35 9.79
C HIS A 34 15.86 1.78 9.19
N GLN A 35 15.04 2.05 8.16
CA GLN A 35 14.98 3.38 7.55
C GLN A 35 13.76 4.15 8.04
N GLN A 36 13.97 5.44 8.30
CA GLN A 36 12.93 6.37 8.71
C GLN A 36 13.01 7.64 7.88
N ALA A 37 11.87 8.06 7.34
CA ALA A 37 11.73 9.33 6.65
C ALA A 37 10.65 10.19 7.31
N VAL A 38 10.88 11.50 7.31
CA VAL A 38 9.90 12.50 7.77
C VAL A 38 9.73 13.57 6.70
N ALA A 39 8.51 14.07 6.59
CA ALA A 39 8.12 14.99 5.53
C ALA A 39 6.96 15.89 5.94
N ASP A 40 6.80 16.97 5.18
CA ASP A 40 5.67 17.91 5.34
C ASP A 40 4.50 17.51 4.45
N THR A 41 4.74 16.64 3.46
CA THR A 41 3.72 16.13 2.55
C THR A 41 3.87 14.62 2.34
N ALA A 42 2.76 13.96 1.99
CA ALA A 42 2.78 12.55 1.58
C ALA A 42 3.58 12.35 0.28
N SER A 43 3.57 13.31 -0.64
CA SER A 43 4.29 13.28 -1.92
C SER A 43 5.80 13.11 -1.74
N GLU A 44 6.36 13.83 -0.75
CA GLU A 44 7.77 13.73 -0.39
C GLU A 44 8.15 12.32 0.08
N LEU A 45 7.33 11.68 0.93
CA LEU A 45 7.57 10.30 1.36
C LEU A 45 7.43 9.32 0.20
N LEU A 46 6.44 9.55 -0.67
CA LEU A 46 6.17 8.65 -1.78
C LEU A 46 7.29 8.64 -2.82
N SER A 47 8.09 9.71 -2.87
CA SER A 47 9.33 9.77 -3.67
C SER A 47 10.41 8.78 -3.25
N LEU A 48 10.29 8.17 -2.06
CA LEU A 48 11.15 7.08 -1.60
C LEU A 48 10.61 5.69 -1.95
N VAL A 49 9.32 5.61 -2.29
CA VAL A 49 8.62 4.36 -2.61
C VAL A 49 8.57 4.14 -4.11
N ILE A 50 8.26 5.18 -4.87
CA ILE A 50 8.13 5.15 -6.32
C ILE A 50 9.29 5.95 -6.93
N ASP A 51 10.15 5.27 -7.68
CA ASP A 51 11.28 5.91 -8.34
C ASP A 51 10.82 7.02 -9.31
N GLY A 52 11.51 8.16 -9.28
CA GLY A 52 11.18 9.34 -10.09
C GLY A 52 9.93 10.13 -9.68
N TYR A 53 9.17 9.69 -8.67
CA TYR A 53 7.87 10.29 -8.33
C TYR A 53 7.94 11.78 -7.96
N GLY A 54 8.97 12.20 -7.21
CA GLY A 54 9.15 13.61 -6.82
C GLY A 54 9.48 14.56 -7.98
N SER A 55 9.71 14.04 -9.19
CA SER A 55 9.90 14.86 -10.40
C SER A 55 8.61 15.03 -11.21
N ILE A 56 7.51 14.39 -10.80
CA ILE A 56 6.21 14.50 -11.46
C ILE A 56 5.55 15.79 -11.02
N VAL A 57 5.06 16.58 -11.98
CA VAL A 57 4.51 17.92 -11.75
C VAL A 57 3.01 18.02 -11.97
N ASP A 58 2.39 17.01 -12.58
CA ASP A 58 0.95 16.99 -12.87
C ASP A 58 0.25 15.82 -12.17
N ASP A 59 -0.98 16.09 -11.71
CA ASP A 59 -1.75 15.15 -10.90
C ASP A 59 -2.11 13.86 -11.64
N GLN A 60 -2.27 13.93 -12.97
CA GLN A 60 -2.63 12.77 -13.78
C GLN A 60 -1.46 11.79 -13.86
N SER A 61 -0.26 12.26 -14.18
CA SER A 61 0.95 11.45 -14.19
C SER A 61 1.27 10.90 -12.79
N ALA A 62 1.02 11.70 -11.75
CA ALA A 62 1.22 11.26 -10.37
C ALA A 62 0.25 10.12 -10.01
N PHE A 63 -1.01 10.24 -10.40
CA PHE A 63 -2.00 9.18 -10.26
C PHE A 63 -1.60 7.90 -11.02
N LEU A 64 -1.17 8.03 -12.29
CA LEU A 64 -0.74 6.88 -13.09
C LEU A 64 0.48 6.17 -12.47
N ALA A 65 1.45 6.91 -11.95
CA ALA A 65 2.60 6.33 -11.26
C ALA A 65 2.17 5.54 -10.00
N ARG A 66 1.23 6.07 -9.22
CA ARG A 66 0.64 5.35 -8.07
C ARG A 66 -0.14 4.13 -8.50
N LEU A 67 -0.92 4.22 -9.57
CA LEU A 67 -1.71 3.11 -10.11
C LEU A 67 -0.80 1.96 -10.59
N ASP A 68 0.22 2.27 -11.38
CA ASP A 68 1.17 1.27 -11.89
C ASP A 68 1.90 0.57 -10.73
N HIS A 69 2.34 1.33 -9.72
CA HIS A 69 2.95 0.77 -8.53
C HIS A 69 1.95 -0.07 -7.71
N ALA A 70 0.71 0.39 -7.54
CA ALA A 70 -0.34 -0.35 -6.84
C ALA A 70 -0.64 -1.70 -7.50
N ILE A 71 -0.66 -1.76 -8.84
CA ILE A 71 -0.84 -3.00 -9.60
C ILE A 71 0.31 -3.97 -9.33
N ALA A 72 1.56 -3.49 -9.42
CA ALA A 72 2.74 -4.30 -9.19
C ALA A 72 2.79 -4.86 -7.75
N VAL A 73 2.56 -4.00 -6.75
CA VAL A 73 2.51 -4.38 -5.34
C VAL A 73 1.39 -5.38 -5.08
N SER A 74 0.18 -5.12 -5.58
CA SER A 74 -0.96 -6.02 -5.38
C SER A 74 -0.69 -7.41 -5.95
N ALA A 75 -0.08 -7.49 -7.14
CA ALA A 75 0.31 -8.76 -7.74
C ALA A 75 1.37 -9.48 -6.90
N GLY A 76 2.42 -8.77 -6.45
CA GLY A 76 3.49 -9.34 -5.63
C GLY A 76 2.99 -9.86 -4.28
N VAL A 77 2.19 -9.07 -3.56
CA VAL A 77 1.62 -9.47 -2.28
C VAL A 77 0.65 -10.62 -2.44
N GLN A 78 -0.25 -10.56 -3.44
CA GLN A 78 -1.18 -11.66 -3.72
C GLN A 78 -0.42 -12.98 -3.97
N HIS A 79 0.65 -12.93 -4.77
CA HIS A 79 1.47 -14.11 -5.03
C HIS A 79 2.11 -14.65 -3.75
N SER A 80 2.65 -13.77 -2.90
CA SER A 80 3.26 -14.16 -1.62
C SER A 80 2.26 -14.80 -0.65
N VAL A 81 1.06 -14.24 -0.50
CA VAL A 81 0.04 -14.80 0.41
C VAL A 81 -0.51 -16.13 -0.11
N VAL A 82 -0.68 -16.28 -1.43
CA VAL A 82 -1.10 -17.56 -2.03
C VAL A 82 -0.03 -18.62 -1.84
N ALA A 83 1.24 -18.30 -2.10
CA ALA A 83 2.35 -19.22 -1.89
C ALA A 83 2.43 -19.67 -0.42
N SER A 84 2.36 -18.73 0.53
CA SER A 84 2.35 -19.05 1.96
C SER A 84 1.15 -19.91 2.38
N ALA A 85 -0.03 -19.70 1.77
CA ALA A 85 -1.21 -20.52 2.05
C ALA A 85 -1.03 -21.95 1.55
N ILE A 86 -0.49 -22.13 0.34
CA ILE A 86 -0.18 -23.45 -0.23
C ILE A 86 0.85 -24.19 0.62
N ASP A 87 1.91 -23.50 1.06
CA ASP A 87 2.91 -24.07 1.98
C ASP A 87 2.28 -24.47 3.33
N GLY A 88 1.23 -23.75 3.75
CA GLY A 88 0.40 -24.06 4.91
C GLY A 88 -0.64 -25.16 4.69
N GLY A 89 -0.73 -25.74 3.49
CA GLY A 89 -1.64 -26.84 3.14
C GLY A 89 -2.96 -26.44 2.48
N TYR A 90 -3.14 -25.16 2.13
CA TYR A 90 -4.29 -24.72 1.32
C TYR A 90 -4.22 -25.32 -0.08
N GLN A 91 -5.37 -25.73 -0.63
CA GLN A 91 -5.48 -26.30 -1.96
C GLN A 91 -6.30 -25.37 -2.85
N LEU A 92 -5.81 -25.15 -4.09
CA LEU A 92 -6.51 -24.40 -5.13
C LEU A 92 -7.35 -25.38 -5.96
N ASP A 93 -8.49 -25.81 -5.42
CA ASP A 93 -9.41 -26.77 -6.04
C ASP A 93 -10.69 -26.13 -6.60
N ASP A 94 -11.03 -24.94 -6.13
CA ASP A 94 -12.11 -24.11 -6.67
C ASP A 94 -11.57 -23.20 -7.79
N ASP A 95 -12.12 -23.37 -9.00
CA ASP A 95 -11.71 -22.63 -10.21
C ASP A 95 -12.01 -21.12 -10.10
N ASP A 96 -13.10 -20.72 -9.45
CA ASP A 96 -13.50 -19.31 -9.30
C ASP A 96 -12.59 -18.61 -8.29
N VAL A 97 -12.30 -19.27 -7.17
CA VAL A 97 -11.33 -18.79 -6.17
C VAL A 97 -9.94 -18.68 -6.78
N THR A 98 -9.50 -19.72 -7.49
CA THR A 98 -8.20 -19.74 -8.16
C THR A 98 -8.10 -18.61 -9.20
N THR A 99 -9.17 -18.40 -9.99
CA THR A 99 -9.23 -17.32 -10.97
C THR A 99 -9.15 -15.94 -10.29
N ALA A 100 -9.86 -15.73 -9.18
CA ALA A 100 -9.81 -14.47 -8.45
C ALA A 100 -8.40 -14.18 -7.88
N LEU A 101 -7.77 -15.19 -7.27
CA LEU A 101 -6.44 -15.09 -6.67
C LEU A 101 -5.35 -14.86 -7.72
N LEU A 102 -5.40 -15.53 -8.87
CA LEU A 102 -4.36 -15.51 -9.90
C LEU A 102 -4.62 -14.50 -11.03
N SER A 103 -5.70 -13.71 -10.94
CA SER A 103 -6.05 -12.72 -11.94
C SER A 103 -5.01 -11.61 -12.08
N ASN A 104 -4.97 -11.00 -13.28
CA ASN A 104 -4.17 -9.80 -13.53
C ASN A 104 -4.74 -8.61 -12.72
N LYS A 105 -3.94 -8.09 -11.77
CA LYS A 105 -4.32 -6.99 -10.88
C LYS A 105 -4.41 -5.62 -11.58
N GLY A 106 -3.95 -5.52 -12.82
CA GLY A 106 -4.13 -4.34 -13.68
C GLY A 106 -5.53 -4.20 -14.28
N GLN A 107 -6.46 -5.09 -13.93
CA GLN A 107 -7.87 -5.03 -14.34
C GLN A 107 -8.77 -5.40 -13.14
N PRO A 108 -10.04 -4.96 -13.12
CA PRO A 108 -11.02 -5.51 -12.19
C PRO A 108 -11.18 -7.01 -12.40
N LEU A 109 -11.63 -7.71 -11.36
CA LEU A 109 -12.11 -9.09 -11.53
C LEU A 109 -13.26 -9.08 -12.54
N ARG A 110 -13.21 -10.01 -13.50
CA ARG A 110 -14.25 -10.12 -14.54
C ARG A 110 -15.63 -10.41 -13.93
N ILE A 111 -15.63 -11.22 -12.89
CA ILE A 111 -16.81 -11.57 -12.09
C ILE A 111 -16.36 -11.45 -10.63
N PRO A 112 -16.48 -10.27 -10.00
CA PRO A 112 -16.13 -10.11 -8.60
C PRO A 112 -17.16 -10.85 -7.74
N PRO A 113 -16.74 -11.68 -6.78
CA PRO A 113 -17.68 -12.27 -5.83
C PRO A 113 -18.28 -11.17 -4.94
N GLU A 114 -19.54 -11.32 -4.55
CA GLU A 114 -20.19 -10.36 -3.64
C GLU A 114 -19.51 -10.35 -2.26
N SER A 115 -19.09 -11.53 -1.80
CA SER A 115 -18.35 -11.73 -0.55
C SER A 115 -17.18 -12.69 -0.75
N TRP A 116 -16.08 -12.42 -0.06
CA TRP A 116 -14.89 -13.24 0.00
C TRP A 116 -14.76 -13.85 1.39
N ASP A 117 -14.96 -15.17 1.46
CA ASP A 117 -14.94 -15.98 2.68
C ASP A 117 -13.76 -16.97 2.73
N GLN A 118 -12.81 -16.83 1.79
CA GLN A 118 -11.66 -17.72 1.69
C GLN A 118 -10.60 -17.37 2.74
N PRO A 119 -9.84 -18.37 3.21
CA PRO A 119 -8.78 -18.15 4.21
C PRO A 119 -7.53 -17.45 3.65
N VAL A 120 -7.49 -17.18 2.35
CA VAL A 120 -6.39 -16.48 1.66
C VAL A 120 -6.85 -15.07 1.34
N ALA A 121 -6.04 -14.07 1.68
CA ALA A 121 -6.38 -12.68 1.41
C ALA A 121 -6.53 -12.39 -0.08
N LEU A 122 -7.56 -11.60 -0.44
CA LEU A 122 -7.80 -11.11 -1.78
C LEU A 122 -7.30 -9.68 -1.88
N ILE A 123 -6.21 -9.48 -2.62
CA ILE A 123 -5.58 -8.18 -2.82
C ILE A 123 -6.05 -7.60 -4.15
N LEU A 124 -6.61 -6.39 -4.10
CA LEU A 124 -7.25 -5.72 -5.24
C LEU A 124 -6.84 -4.24 -5.29
N VAL A 125 -6.89 -3.65 -6.48
CA VAL A 125 -6.67 -2.21 -6.67
C VAL A 125 -8.01 -1.48 -6.53
N ALA A 126 -8.11 -0.52 -5.60
CA ALA A 126 -9.37 0.12 -5.22
C ALA A 126 -10.04 0.87 -6.38
N THR A 127 -9.25 1.54 -7.21
CA THR A 127 -9.73 2.37 -8.32
C THR A 127 -10.34 1.59 -9.48
N HIS A 128 -10.32 0.25 -9.43
CA HIS A 128 -11.10 -0.60 -10.33
C HIS A 128 -12.55 -0.81 -9.89
N TYR A 129 -12.93 -0.34 -8.69
CA TYR A 129 -14.22 -0.57 -8.07
C TYR A 129 -14.89 0.74 -7.61
N ALA A 130 -16.14 0.65 -7.17
CA ALA A 130 -16.88 1.75 -6.57
C ALA A 130 -16.13 2.34 -5.35
N PRO A 131 -16.15 3.67 -5.16
CA PRO A 131 -16.93 4.67 -5.90
C PRO A 131 -16.27 5.17 -7.20
N TYR A 132 -15.12 4.64 -7.60
CA TYR A 132 -14.39 5.08 -8.80
C TYR A 132 -14.99 4.50 -10.09
N THR A 133 -15.71 3.39 -9.99
CA THR A 133 -16.44 2.72 -11.09
C THR A 133 -17.84 2.30 -10.62
N ASP A 134 -18.67 1.79 -11.54
CA ASP A 134 -19.99 1.22 -11.20
C ASP A 134 -19.91 -0.20 -10.62
N THR A 135 -18.73 -0.82 -10.60
CA THR A 135 -18.54 -2.20 -10.13
C THR A 135 -18.23 -2.21 -8.63
N PRO A 136 -19.07 -2.82 -7.77
CA PRO A 136 -18.76 -2.91 -6.35
C PRO A 136 -17.54 -3.80 -6.10
N ALA A 137 -16.72 -3.43 -5.11
CA ALA A 137 -15.67 -4.32 -4.63
C ALA A 137 -16.27 -5.51 -3.85
N PRO A 138 -15.65 -6.70 -3.87
CA PRO A 138 -15.99 -7.78 -2.97
C PRO A 138 -15.94 -7.33 -1.51
N SER A 139 -16.89 -7.79 -0.70
CA SER A 139 -16.86 -7.63 0.76
C SER A 139 -16.09 -8.78 1.41
N GLY A 140 -15.58 -8.61 2.64
CA GLY A 140 -14.94 -9.69 3.41
C GLY A 140 -13.78 -9.20 4.26
N GLU A 141 -13.51 -9.89 5.37
CA GLU A 141 -12.46 -9.49 6.32
C GLU A 141 -11.04 -9.55 5.73
N LEU A 142 -10.84 -10.45 4.76
CA LEU A 142 -9.55 -10.65 4.10
C LEU A 142 -9.50 -10.03 2.69
N VAL A 143 -10.43 -9.11 2.37
CA VAL A 143 -10.33 -8.28 1.16
C VAL A 143 -9.52 -7.03 1.50
N MET A 144 -8.39 -6.85 0.81
CA MET A 144 -7.54 -5.67 0.99
C MET A 144 -7.52 -4.85 -0.30
N LEU A 145 -7.96 -3.60 -0.19
CA LEU A 145 -7.98 -2.65 -1.30
C LEU A 145 -6.76 -1.74 -1.24
N VAL A 146 -5.94 -1.79 -2.28
CA VAL A 146 -4.80 -0.90 -2.48
C VAL A 146 -5.30 0.34 -3.21
N ASP A 147 -5.42 1.48 -2.52
CA ASP A 147 -6.01 2.70 -3.08
C ASP A 147 -4.95 3.71 -3.55
N PRO A 148 -4.74 3.86 -4.89
CA PRO A 148 -3.81 4.85 -5.44
C PRO A 148 -4.42 6.25 -5.67
N SER A 149 -5.68 6.50 -5.27
CA SER A 149 -6.41 7.74 -5.58
C SER A 149 -5.70 9.01 -5.08
N SER A 150 -5.13 8.94 -3.87
CA SER A 150 -4.28 9.98 -3.31
C SER A 150 -3.03 9.39 -2.69
N GLU A 151 -2.01 10.22 -2.46
CA GLU A 151 -0.74 9.79 -1.88
C GLU A 151 -0.89 9.28 -0.45
N LYS A 152 -1.77 9.92 0.34
CA LYS A 152 -2.04 9.51 1.73
C LYS A 152 -2.78 8.18 1.79
N GLU A 153 -3.83 8.01 0.96
CA GLU A 153 -4.55 6.74 0.87
C GLU A 153 -3.61 5.62 0.41
N TYR A 154 -2.72 5.93 -0.53
CA TYR A 154 -1.78 4.94 -1.04
C TYR A 154 -0.75 4.50 -0.01
N LEU A 155 -0.11 5.44 0.70
CA LEU A 155 0.81 5.11 1.80
C LEU A 155 0.10 4.34 2.93
N SER A 156 -1.15 4.70 3.23
CA SER A 156 -1.97 4.00 4.23
C SER A 156 -2.29 2.56 3.79
N ALA A 157 -2.55 2.34 2.50
CA ALA A 157 -2.76 1.01 1.96
C ALA A 157 -1.48 0.15 2.04
N LEU A 158 -0.30 0.73 1.76
CA LEU A 158 0.98 0.01 1.92
C LEU A 158 1.27 -0.35 3.38
N ASP A 159 0.90 0.51 4.32
CA ASP A 159 0.97 0.22 5.77
C ASP A 159 0.01 -0.92 6.16
N ALA A 160 -1.22 -0.92 5.65
CA ALA A 160 -2.19 -2.00 5.89
C ALA A 160 -1.72 -3.37 5.36
N LEU A 161 -0.91 -3.37 4.30
CA LEU A 161 -0.25 -4.58 3.77
C LEU A 161 1.01 -4.98 4.56
N GLY A 162 1.45 -4.18 5.53
CA GLY A 162 2.66 -4.41 6.32
C GLY A 162 3.97 -4.19 5.55
N LEU A 163 3.94 -3.47 4.43
CA LEU A 163 5.13 -3.21 3.60
C LEU A 163 5.98 -2.05 4.13
N LEU A 164 5.37 -1.17 4.89
CA LEU A 164 5.97 -0.02 5.55
C LEU A 164 5.13 0.34 6.77
N THR A 165 5.56 1.32 7.56
CA THR A 165 4.71 1.99 8.55
C THR A 165 4.53 3.45 8.16
N PHE A 166 3.29 3.93 8.09
CA PHE A 166 2.99 5.32 7.73
C PHE A 166 2.10 5.99 8.78
N ARG A 167 2.50 7.16 9.29
CA ARG A 167 1.70 7.91 10.27
C ARG A 167 1.69 9.39 9.94
N GLU A 168 0.51 9.98 10.09
CA GLU A 168 0.33 11.43 10.19
C GLU A 168 0.56 11.85 11.66
N LEU A 169 1.49 12.76 11.86
CA LEU A 169 1.89 13.26 13.16
C LEU A 169 0.97 14.43 13.54
N ASN A 170 -0.15 14.10 14.17
CA ASN A 170 -0.99 15.10 14.83
C ASN A 170 -0.30 15.53 16.14
N LEU A 171 0.55 16.55 16.07
CA LEU A 171 1.13 17.16 17.27
C LEU A 171 0.13 18.18 17.83
N ALA A 172 -0.61 17.76 18.84
CA ALA A 172 -1.50 18.59 19.66
C ALA A 172 -0.72 19.47 20.64
#